data_AF-A0AAD6SQ66-F1
#
_entry.id   AF-A0AAD6SQ66-F1
#
_cell.length_a   1.000
_cell.length_b   1.000
_cell.length_c   1.000
_cell.angle_alpha   90.00
_cell.angle_beta   90.00
_cell.angle_gamma   90.00
#
_symmetry.space_group_name_H-M   'P 1'
#
loop_
_entity.id
_entity.type
_entity.pdbx_description
1 polymer ?
#
loop_
_entity_poly.entity_id
_entity_poly.type
_entity_poly.pdbx_seq_one_letter_code
_entity_poly.pdbx_strand_id
1 'polypeptide(L)'
;MPRQQTIMEVRLENISKCVTITVDTLDVLVNTLKIPGLEAMVNTTQSLLKLVQTIKQDKNECAELMQQAHNILNAIIGVYVKSDTGIELPPSTLHEIANFTQTLHKIYTFIEAQQSGSKVKKFFRKGELGGLLKDCKTGLQDGIKFFQIKSSDIMSTAREMEEQAQIRHQEVLNAIEMISSSDSASSQDVFWFMCKLQLHLNAASRTQNIPWT
;
A
#
# COMPACT_ATOMS: atom_id res chain seq x y z
N MET A 1 -24.34 -24.75 -19.78
CA MET A 1 -23.73 -23.45 -19.44
C MET A 1 -23.90 -22.92 -17.99
N PRO A 2 -24.49 -23.64 -16.99
CA PRO A 2 -24.64 -23.06 -15.63
C PRO A 2 -23.32 -22.94 -14.83
N ARG A 3 -22.31 -23.79 -15.08
CA ARG A 3 -21.06 -23.79 -14.29
C ARG A 3 -20.24 -22.51 -14.39
N GLN A 4 -20.17 -21.86 -15.56
CA GLN A 4 -19.38 -20.63 -15.74
C GLN A 4 -19.99 -19.42 -15.01
N GLN A 5 -21.32 -19.38 -14.92
CA GLN A 5 -22.03 -18.29 -14.23
C GLN A 5 -21.78 -18.33 -12.72
N THR A 6 -21.78 -19.53 -12.13
CA THR A 6 -21.48 -19.75 -10.71
C THR A 6 -20.04 -19.36 -10.36
N ILE A 7 -19.05 -19.72 -11.20
CA ILE A 7 -17.64 -19.39 -10.95
C ILE A 7 -17.42 -17.87 -10.89
N MET A 8 -18.06 -17.12 -11.78
CA MET A 8 -17.91 -15.67 -11.82
C MET A 8 -18.61 -14.95 -10.65
N GLU A 9 -19.74 -15.47 -10.20
CA GLU A 9 -20.43 -14.95 -9.01
C GLU A 9 -19.57 -15.13 -7.76
N VAL A 10 -18.98 -16.32 -7.57
CA VAL A 10 -18.04 -16.59 -6.48
C VAL A 10 -16.82 -15.67 -6.54
N ARG A 11 -16.24 -15.46 -7.74
CA ARG A 11 -15.09 -14.56 -7.91
C ARG A 11 -15.44 -13.13 -7.49
N LEU A 12 -16.58 -12.61 -7.94
CA LEU A 12 -17.02 -11.24 -7.63
C LEU A 12 -17.32 -11.07 -6.14
N GLU A 13 -17.91 -12.08 -5.52
CA GLU A 13 -18.18 -12.12 -4.07
C GLU A 13 -16.88 -12.08 -3.28
N ASN A 14 -15.89 -12.91 -3.65
CA ASN A 14 -14.58 -12.93 -2.99
C ASN A 14 -13.87 -11.58 -3.11
N ILE A 15 -13.87 -10.96 -4.29
CA ILE A 15 -13.28 -9.64 -4.51
C ILE A 15 -13.99 -8.59 -3.65
N SER A 16 -15.33 -8.64 -3.59
CA SER A 16 -16.11 -7.71 -2.76
C SER A 16 -15.75 -7.82 -1.29
N LYS A 17 -15.61 -9.04 -0.75
CA LYS A 17 -15.17 -9.28 0.63
C LYS A 17 -13.78 -8.70 0.89
N CYS A 18 -12.83 -8.93 -0.01
CA CYS A 18 -11.48 -8.39 0.11
C CYS A 18 -11.49 -6.85 0.10
N VAL A 19 -12.21 -6.24 -0.84
CA VAL A 19 -12.33 -4.78 -0.92
C VAL A 19 -13.02 -4.19 0.31
N THR A 20 -14.04 -4.85 0.88
CA THR A 20 -14.65 -4.41 2.14
C THR A 20 -13.62 -4.31 3.26
N ILE A 21 -12.81 -5.37 3.47
CA ILE A 21 -11.77 -5.37 4.50
C ILE A 21 -10.76 -4.23 4.28
N THR A 22 -10.34 -4.02 3.03
CA THR A 22 -9.42 -2.93 2.66
C THR A 22 -10.03 -1.56 2.94
N VAL A 23 -11.29 -1.36 2.60
CA VAL A 23 -12.01 -0.10 2.84
C VAL A 23 -12.18 0.18 4.33
N ASP A 24 -12.54 -0.84 5.13
CA ASP A 24 -12.69 -0.71 6.58
C ASP A 24 -11.33 -0.33 7.22
N THR A 25 -10.24 -0.91 6.72
CA THR A 25 -8.88 -0.57 7.15
C THR A 25 -8.52 0.88 6.80
N LEU A 26 -8.85 1.32 5.59
CA LEU A 26 -8.63 2.70 5.17
C LEU A 26 -9.47 3.70 5.97
N ASP A 27 -10.71 3.35 6.32
CA ASP A 27 -11.57 4.20 7.14
C ASP A 27 -10.96 4.45 8.53
N VAL A 28 -10.39 3.41 9.15
CA VAL A 28 -9.63 3.55 10.40
C VAL A 28 -8.43 4.49 10.21
N LEU A 29 -7.71 4.39 9.09
CA LEU A 29 -6.58 5.28 8.78
C LEU A 29 -7.02 6.73 8.56
N VAL A 30 -8.14 6.96 7.86
CA VAL A 30 -8.73 8.31 7.67
C VAL A 30 -9.01 8.94 9.03
N ASN A 31 -9.66 8.20 9.92
CA ASN A 31 -10.04 8.68 11.26
C ASN A 31 -8.81 8.95 12.15
N THR A 32 -7.73 8.21 11.96
CA THR A 32 -6.51 8.32 12.78
C THR A 32 -5.55 9.41 12.28
N LEU A 33 -5.31 9.46 10.97
CA LEU A 33 -4.24 10.27 10.37
C LEU A 33 -4.75 11.55 9.66
N LYS A 34 -6.07 11.69 9.45
CA LYS A 34 -6.70 12.85 8.78
C LYS A 34 -6.05 13.24 7.45
N ILE A 35 -5.68 12.26 6.64
CA ILE A 35 -4.94 12.48 5.40
C ILE A 35 -5.87 13.06 4.33
N PRO A 36 -5.47 14.17 3.66
CA PRO A 36 -6.25 14.75 2.57
C PRO A 36 -6.55 13.77 1.44
N GLY A 37 -7.79 13.74 0.97
CA GLY A 37 -8.23 12.94 -0.18
C GLY A 37 -8.53 11.46 0.12
N LEU A 38 -8.06 10.92 1.25
CA LEU A 38 -8.27 9.52 1.61
C LEU A 38 -9.75 9.23 1.90
N GLU A 39 -10.45 10.16 2.55
CA GLU A 39 -11.90 10.06 2.81
C GLU A 39 -12.71 9.96 1.52
N ALA A 40 -12.40 10.79 0.51
CA ALA A 40 -13.07 10.74 -0.79
C ALA A 40 -12.84 9.39 -1.49
N MET A 41 -11.63 8.84 -1.39
CA MET A 41 -11.30 7.52 -1.92
C MET A 41 -12.10 6.41 -1.23
N VAL A 42 -12.20 6.43 0.10
CA VAL A 42 -13.01 5.48 0.90
C VAL A 42 -14.48 5.55 0.48
N ASN A 43 -15.06 6.75 0.45
CA ASN A 43 -16.47 6.96 0.08
C ASN A 43 -16.77 6.50 -1.35
N THR A 44 -15.86 6.75 -2.29
CA THR A 44 -15.99 6.30 -3.68
C THR A 44 -15.93 4.78 -3.76
N THR A 45 -15.00 4.14 -3.05
CA THR A 45 -14.85 2.68 -3.05
C THR A 45 -16.06 1.99 -2.41
N GLN A 46 -16.61 2.53 -1.31
CA GLN A 46 -17.84 2.03 -0.70
C GLN A 46 -19.04 2.11 -1.66
N SER A 47 -19.15 3.21 -2.41
CA SER A 47 -20.21 3.38 -3.40
C SER A 47 -20.08 2.35 -4.53
N LEU A 48 -18.85 2.08 -4.94
CA LEU A 48 -18.51 1.12 -5.98
C LEU A 48 -18.77 -0.33 -5.52
N LEU A 49 -18.47 -0.68 -4.26
CA LEU A 49 -18.84 -1.97 -3.64
C LEU A 49 -20.34 -2.26 -3.74
N LYS A 50 -21.18 -1.28 -3.37
CA LYS A 50 -22.65 -1.42 -3.46
C LYS A 50 -23.09 -1.67 -4.90
N LEU A 51 -22.45 -0.97 -5.83
CA LEU A 51 -22.75 -1.05 -7.25
C LEU A 51 -22.30 -2.40 -7.86
N VAL A 52 -21.18 -2.97 -7.40
CA VAL A 52 -20.67 -4.25 -7.91
C VAL A 52 -21.61 -5.42 -7.62
N GLN A 53 -22.32 -5.39 -6.50
CA GLN A 53 -23.28 -6.43 -6.11
C GLN A 53 -24.49 -6.51 -7.04
N THR A 54 -24.81 -5.42 -7.76
CA THR A 54 -25.99 -5.33 -8.63
C THR A 54 -25.66 -5.52 -10.12
N ILE A 55 -24.41 -5.83 -10.48
CA ILE A 55 -23.96 -6.01 -11.86
C ILE A 55 -24.63 -7.22 -12.51
N LYS A 56 -25.26 -6.98 -13.67
CA LYS A 56 -25.89 -8.03 -14.50
C LYS A 56 -25.10 -8.37 -15.77
N GLN A 57 -24.20 -7.50 -16.22
CA GLN A 57 -23.50 -7.61 -17.50
C GLN A 57 -22.01 -7.36 -17.34
N ASP A 58 -21.20 -7.92 -18.24
CA ASP A 58 -19.75 -7.70 -18.29
C ASP A 58 -19.05 -7.93 -16.93
N LYS A 59 -19.55 -8.94 -16.18
CA LYS A 59 -19.10 -9.29 -14.82
C LYS A 59 -17.58 -9.54 -14.77
N ASN A 60 -17.00 -10.13 -15.82
CA ASN A 60 -15.56 -10.38 -15.89
C ASN A 60 -14.74 -9.09 -15.90
N GLU A 61 -15.11 -8.16 -16.78
CA GLU A 61 -14.43 -6.87 -16.91
C GLU A 61 -14.52 -6.08 -15.61
N CYS A 62 -15.71 -6.06 -15.00
CA CYS A 62 -15.92 -5.38 -13.72
C CYS A 62 -15.13 -6.03 -12.58
N ALA A 63 -15.07 -7.37 -12.54
CA ALA A 63 -14.26 -8.10 -11.57
C ALA A 63 -12.76 -7.79 -11.74
N GLU A 64 -12.27 -7.66 -12.97
CA GLU A 64 -10.86 -7.32 -13.23
C GLU A 64 -10.52 -5.90 -12.79
N LEU A 65 -11.36 -4.91 -13.13
CA LEU A 65 -11.18 -3.54 -12.66
C LEU A 65 -11.18 -3.47 -11.13
N MET A 66 -12.10 -4.19 -10.49
CA MET A 66 -12.18 -4.27 -9.03
C MET A 66 -10.96 -4.91 -8.39
N GLN A 67 -10.46 -6.00 -8.97
CA GLN A 67 -9.27 -6.66 -8.47
C GLN A 67 -8.04 -5.74 -8.56
N GLN A 68 -7.90 -4.99 -9.66
CA GLN A 68 -6.79 -4.05 -9.81
C GLN A 68 -6.92 -2.87 -8.84
N ALA A 69 -8.12 -2.32 -8.68
CA ALA A 69 -8.39 -1.27 -7.69
C ALA A 69 -8.05 -1.73 -6.27
N HIS A 70 -8.47 -2.94 -5.89
CA HIS A 70 -8.11 -3.58 -4.62
C HIS A 70 -6.60 -3.66 -4.40
N ASN A 71 -5.84 -4.07 -5.42
CA ASN A 71 -4.39 -4.20 -5.32
C ASN A 71 -3.72 -2.84 -5.05
N ILE A 72 -4.21 -1.76 -5.68
CA ILE A 72 -3.72 -0.40 -5.45
C ILE A 72 -4.10 0.06 -4.03
N LEU A 73 -5.35 -0.14 -3.60
CA LEU A 73 -5.80 0.22 -2.25
C LEU A 73 -4.95 -0.46 -1.17
N ASN A 74 -4.62 -1.75 -1.34
CA ASN A 74 -3.72 -2.45 -0.41
C ASN A 74 -2.30 -1.88 -0.45
N ALA A 75 -1.79 -1.51 -1.62
CA ALA A 75 -0.47 -0.90 -1.73
C ALA A 75 -0.45 0.47 -1.02
N ILE A 76 -1.53 1.26 -1.14
CA ILE A 76 -1.72 2.52 -0.42
C ILE A 76 -1.70 2.28 1.10
N ILE A 77 -2.45 1.30 1.61
CA ILE A 77 -2.40 0.91 3.03
C ILE A 77 -0.97 0.57 3.44
N GLY A 78 -0.26 -0.20 2.61
CA GLY A 78 1.13 -0.59 2.86
C GLY A 78 2.09 0.59 2.99
N VAL A 79 1.87 1.68 2.23
CA VAL A 79 2.66 2.92 2.37
C VAL A 79 2.40 3.57 3.73
N TYR A 80 1.13 3.65 4.16
CA TYR A 80 0.77 4.29 5.44
C TYR A 80 1.14 3.52 6.69
N VAL A 81 1.01 2.19 6.66
CA VAL A 81 1.37 1.34 7.80
C VAL A 81 2.88 1.36 8.04
N LYS A 82 3.68 1.58 7.00
CA LYS A 82 5.14 1.57 7.07
C LYS A 82 5.78 2.94 7.20
N SER A 83 5.06 4.03 6.89
CA SER A 83 5.53 5.36 7.23
C SER A 83 5.46 5.52 8.74
N ASP A 84 6.59 5.83 9.39
CA ASP A 84 6.60 6.19 10.81
C ASP A 84 5.50 7.22 11.07
N THR A 85 4.63 6.90 12.04
CA THR A 85 3.47 7.70 12.39
C THR A 85 3.90 9.13 12.71
N GLY A 86 3.69 10.06 11.77
CA GLY A 86 4.08 11.46 11.90
C GLY A 86 4.75 12.08 10.67
N ILE A 87 5.24 11.27 9.72
CA ILE A 87 5.82 11.79 8.48
C ILE A 87 4.70 12.13 7.49
N GLU A 88 4.58 13.41 7.12
CA GLU A 88 3.69 13.85 6.05
C GLU A 88 4.03 13.11 4.74
N LEU A 89 2.99 12.65 4.03
CA LEU A 89 3.21 12.00 2.74
C LEU A 89 3.88 12.96 1.74
N PRO A 90 4.80 12.46 0.90
CA PRO A 90 5.33 13.23 -0.20
C PRO A 90 4.20 13.76 -1.11
N PRO A 91 4.29 15.00 -1.62
CA PRO A 91 3.29 15.57 -2.52
C PRO A 91 2.99 14.71 -3.75
N SER A 92 3.98 13.98 -4.25
CA SER A 92 3.82 13.02 -5.36
C SER A 92 2.90 11.85 -5.00
N THR A 93 2.96 11.35 -3.77
CA THR A 93 2.06 10.29 -3.28
C THR A 93 0.64 10.81 -3.14
N LEU A 94 0.46 12.03 -2.60
CA LEU A 94 -0.86 12.66 -2.48
C LEU A 94 -1.48 12.91 -3.86
N HIS A 95 -0.67 13.36 -4.83
CA HIS A 95 -1.10 13.53 -6.21
C HIS A 95 -1.61 12.21 -6.81
N GLU A 96 -0.89 11.10 -6.58
CA GLU A 96 -1.33 9.80 -7.11
C GLU A 96 -2.54 9.21 -6.40
N ILE A 97 -2.74 9.50 -5.11
CA ILE A 97 -3.99 9.16 -4.44
C ILE A 97 -5.17 9.91 -5.06
N ALA A 98 -4.98 11.19 -5.39
CA ALA A 98 -6.03 11.97 -6.06
C ALA A 98 -6.34 11.43 -7.47
N ASN A 99 -5.32 11.13 -8.27
CA ASN A 99 -5.49 10.53 -9.60
C ASN A 99 -6.15 9.15 -9.54
N PHE A 100 -5.78 8.34 -8.55
CA PHE A 100 -6.41 7.05 -8.32
C PHE A 100 -7.89 7.20 -7.88
N THR A 101 -8.20 8.19 -7.04
CA THR A 101 -9.58 8.51 -6.65
C THR A 101 -10.44 8.89 -7.85
N GLN A 102 -9.89 9.70 -8.76
CA GLN A 102 -10.57 10.00 -10.03
C GLN A 102 -10.76 8.74 -10.89
N THR A 103 -9.78 7.84 -10.91
CA THR A 103 -9.87 6.56 -11.60
C THR A 103 -10.98 5.68 -11.02
N LEU A 104 -11.10 5.60 -9.69
CA LEU A 104 -12.21 4.91 -9.01
C LEU A 104 -13.57 5.49 -9.40
N HIS A 105 -13.68 6.82 -9.52
CA HIS A 105 -14.90 7.48 -9.97
C HIS A 105 -15.24 7.14 -11.44
N LYS A 106 -14.23 7.07 -12.32
CA LYS A 106 -14.40 6.59 -13.71
C LYS A 106 -14.86 5.14 -13.74
N ILE A 107 -14.30 4.26 -12.90
CA ILE A 107 -14.74 2.86 -12.78
C ILE A 107 -16.19 2.80 -12.29
N TYR A 108 -16.55 3.57 -11.28
CA TYR A 108 -17.93 3.68 -10.79
C TYR A 108 -18.89 4.03 -11.94
N THR A 109 -18.57 5.08 -12.70
CA THR A 109 -19.37 5.53 -13.86
C THR A 109 -19.48 4.46 -14.93
N PHE A 110 -18.38 3.75 -15.21
CA PHE A 110 -18.37 2.65 -16.16
C PHE A 110 -19.30 1.51 -15.71
N ILE A 111 -19.18 1.06 -14.47
CA ILE A 111 -19.99 -0.05 -13.94
C ILE A 111 -21.47 0.37 -13.87
N GLU A 112 -21.76 1.62 -13.48
CA GLU A 112 -23.13 2.14 -13.40
C GLU A 112 -23.79 2.12 -14.79
N ALA A 113 -23.04 2.54 -15.81
CA ALA A 113 -23.51 2.47 -17.19
C ALA A 113 -23.82 1.03 -17.64
N GLN A 114 -23.14 0.01 -17.11
CA GLN A 114 -23.46 -1.40 -17.39
C GLN A 114 -24.79 -1.87 -16.75
N GLN A 115 -25.32 -1.15 -15.75
CA GLN A 115 -26.60 -1.49 -15.11
C GLN A 115 -27.80 -0.90 -15.84
N SER A 116 -27.65 0.25 -16.49
CA SER A 116 -28.73 0.98 -17.17
C SER A 116 -29.13 0.31 -18.50
N GLY A 117 -29.93 -0.75 -18.39
CA GLY A 117 -30.23 -1.71 -19.46
C GLY A 117 -31.22 -1.25 -20.52
N SER A 118 -30.80 -0.41 -21.47
CA SER A 118 -31.41 -0.41 -22.80
C SER A 118 -30.36 -0.73 -23.87
N LYS A 119 -30.53 -1.88 -24.55
CA LYS A 119 -29.61 -2.38 -25.58
C LYS A 119 -29.34 -1.35 -26.69
N VAL A 120 -30.33 -0.49 -26.97
CA VAL A 120 -30.24 0.60 -27.97
C VAL A 120 -29.32 1.72 -27.47
N LYS A 121 -29.49 2.20 -26.23
CA LYS A 121 -28.55 3.16 -25.60
C LYS A 121 -27.13 2.59 -25.50
N LYS A 122 -27.02 1.28 -25.27
CA LYS A 122 -25.73 0.58 -25.18
C LYS A 122 -24.97 0.64 -26.51
N PHE A 123 -25.65 0.55 -27.65
CA PHE A 123 -25.01 0.60 -28.97
C PHE A 123 -24.46 2.01 -29.30
N PHE A 124 -25.23 3.06 -29.02
CA PHE A 124 -24.79 4.45 -29.21
C PHE A 124 -23.64 4.86 -28.27
N ARG A 125 -23.54 4.22 -27.09
CA ARG A 125 -22.49 4.51 -26.10
C ARG A 125 -21.25 3.63 -26.19
N LYS A 126 -21.15 2.71 -27.16
CA LYS A 126 -19.99 1.79 -27.24
C LYS A 126 -18.65 2.52 -27.37
N GLY A 127 -18.59 3.61 -28.14
CA GLY A 127 -17.37 4.40 -28.30
C GLY A 127 -16.95 5.11 -27.01
N GLU A 128 -17.92 5.75 -26.35
CA GLU A 128 -17.72 6.45 -25.07
C GLU A 128 -17.30 5.49 -23.95
N LEU A 129 -17.99 4.35 -23.82
CA LEU A 129 -17.67 3.32 -22.84
C LEU A 129 -16.33 2.66 -23.11
N GLY A 130 -15.95 2.48 -24.39
CA GLY A 130 -14.63 1.99 -24.76
C GLY A 130 -13.52 2.96 -24.35
N GLY A 131 -13.73 4.26 -24.57
CA GLY A 131 -12.82 5.31 -24.08
C GLY A 131 -12.72 5.30 -22.56
N LEU A 132 -13.85 5.27 -21.85
CA LEU A 132 -13.88 5.25 -20.38
C LEU A 132 -13.19 4.02 -19.81
N LEU A 133 -13.41 2.84 -20.40
CA LEU A 133 -12.74 1.60 -19.99
C LEU A 133 -11.23 1.67 -20.20
N LYS A 134 -10.79 2.23 -21.33
CA LYS A 134 -9.36 2.44 -21.61
C LYS A 134 -8.75 3.37 -20.58
N ASP A 135 -9.40 4.49 -20.29
CA ASP A 135 -8.99 5.43 -19.25
C ASP A 135 -8.88 4.76 -17.87
N CYS A 136 -9.86 3.93 -17.50
CA CYS A 136 -9.82 3.17 -16.25
C CYS A 136 -8.60 2.25 -16.20
N LYS A 137 -8.36 1.48 -17.26
CA LYS A 137 -7.22 0.55 -17.34
C LYS A 137 -5.88 1.28 -17.29
N THR A 138 -5.76 2.40 -18.00
CA THR A 138 -4.55 3.24 -17.98
C THR A 138 -4.31 3.79 -16.58
N GLY A 139 -5.32 4.42 -15.95
CA GLY A 139 -5.18 4.94 -14.58
C GLY A 139 -4.84 3.87 -13.54
N LEU A 140 -5.44 2.68 -13.66
CA LEU A 140 -5.10 1.53 -12.82
C LEU A 140 -3.66 1.05 -13.05
N GLN A 141 -3.22 0.95 -14.30
CA GLN A 141 -1.87 0.51 -14.63
C GLN A 141 -0.81 1.50 -14.13
N ASP A 142 -1.07 2.80 -14.26
CA ASP A 142 -0.16 3.84 -13.79
C ASP A 142 -0.09 3.86 -12.26
N GLY A 143 -1.24 3.76 -11.57
CA GLY A 143 -1.29 3.60 -10.12
C GLY A 143 -0.55 2.34 -9.63
N ILE A 144 -0.75 1.19 -10.28
CA ILE A 144 -0.03 -0.05 -9.95
C ILE A 144 1.48 0.16 -10.06
N LYS A 145 1.97 0.74 -11.16
CA LYS A 145 3.41 1.00 -11.34
C LYS A 145 3.95 1.89 -10.24
N PHE A 146 3.27 3.01 -9.94
CA PHE A 146 3.71 3.95 -8.92
C PHE A 146 3.79 3.30 -7.53
N PHE A 147 2.71 2.65 -7.09
CA PHE A 147 2.65 2.07 -5.76
C PHE A 147 3.47 0.77 -5.61
N GLN A 148 3.70 0.01 -6.70
CA GLN A 148 4.63 -1.11 -6.68
C GLN A 148 6.08 -0.66 -6.51
N ILE A 149 6.51 0.38 -7.24
CA ILE A 149 7.85 0.96 -7.09
C ILE A 149 8.03 1.42 -5.65
N LYS A 150 7.08 2.20 -5.12
CA LYS A 150 7.13 2.67 -3.73
C LYS A 150 7.13 1.53 -2.70
N SER A 151 6.33 0.49 -2.90
CA SER A 151 6.35 -0.67 -1.99
C SER A 151 7.68 -1.42 -2.05
N SER A 152 8.32 -1.51 -3.21
CA SER A 152 9.63 -2.14 -3.38
C SER A 152 10.71 -1.35 -2.64
N ASP A 153 10.73 -0.03 -2.82
CA ASP A 153 11.68 0.87 -2.15
C ASP A 153 11.60 0.72 -0.63
N ILE A 154 10.37 0.70 -0.08
CA ILE A 154 10.16 0.52 1.36
C ILE A 154 10.59 -0.88 1.83
N MET A 155 10.38 -1.93 1.01
CA MET A 155 10.83 -3.28 1.36
C MET A 155 12.35 -3.44 1.33
N SER A 156 13.04 -2.79 0.40
CA SER A 156 14.51 -2.77 0.41
C SER A 156 15.05 -2.06 1.64
N THR A 157 14.49 -0.89 2.01
CA THR A 157 14.94 -0.17 3.20
C THR A 157 14.64 -0.96 4.48
N ALA A 158 13.50 -1.65 4.56
CA ALA A 158 13.18 -2.52 5.69
C ALA A 158 14.16 -3.71 5.81
N ARG A 159 14.54 -4.33 4.69
CA ARG A 159 15.56 -5.40 4.67
C ARG A 159 16.94 -4.87 5.10
N GLU A 160 17.34 -3.71 4.62
CA GLU A 160 18.58 -3.08 5.04
C GLU A 160 18.58 -2.78 6.55
N MET A 161 17.46 -2.33 7.11
CA MET A 161 17.31 -2.14 8.54
C MET A 161 17.35 -3.46 9.32
N GLU A 162 16.73 -4.53 8.80
CA GLU A 162 16.75 -5.85 9.42
C GLU A 162 18.17 -6.45 9.40
N GLU A 163 18.88 -6.31 8.28
CA GLU A 163 20.28 -6.73 8.15
C GLU A 163 21.19 -5.94 9.10
N GLN A 164 21.01 -4.61 9.20
CA GLN A 164 21.72 -3.80 10.18
C GLN A 164 21.40 -4.19 11.63
N ALA A 165 20.14 -4.52 11.93
CA ALA A 165 19.74 -4.97 13.25
C ALA A 165 20.38 -6.32 13.60
N GLN A 166 20.46 -7.25 12.64
CA GLN A 166 21.14 -8.53 12.81
C GLN A 166 22.65 -8.36 13.03
N ILE A 167 23.30 -7.48 12.26
CA ILE A 167 24.72 -7.15 12.44
C ILE A 167 24.97 -6.61 13.85
N ARG A 168 24.18 -5.62 14.28
CA ARG A 168 24.29 -5.04 15.63
C ARG A 168 24.01 -6.07 16.72
N HIS A 169 23.04 -6.95 16.51
CA HIS A 169 22.74 -8.02 17.47
C HIS A 169 23.94 -8.97 17.61
N GLN A 170 24.58 -9.34 16.50
CA GLN A 170 25.77 -10.17 16.52
C GLN A 170 26.96 -9.46 17.20
N GLU A 171 27.15 -8.16 16.96
CA GLU A 171 28.17 -7.36 17.66
C GLU A 171 27.95 -7.35 19.18
N VAL A 172 26.70 -7.24 19.64
CA VAL A 172 26.35 -7.31 21.07
C VAL A 172 26.60 -8.69 21.64
N LEU A 173 26.22 -9.76 20.94
CA LEU A 173 26.50 -11.13 21.39
C LEU A 173 28.00 -11.42 21.49
N ASN A 174 28.78 -11.00 20.49
CA ASN A 174 30.23 -11.14 20.51
C ASN A 174 30.86 -10.36 21.67
N ALA A 175 30.35 -9.16 21.97
CA ALA A 175 30.80 -8.37 23.12
C ALA A 175 30.49 -9.07 24.46
N ILE A 176 29.31 -9.67 24.60
CA ILE A 176 28.92 -10.43 25.80
C ILE A 176 29.78 -11.68 25.95
N GLU A 177 30.10 -12.37 24.86
CA GLU A 177 30.97 -13.55 24.86
C GLU A 177 32.42 -13.19 25.22
N MET A 178 32.93 -12.06 24.72
CA MET A 178 34.23 -11.53 25.16
C MET A 178 34.23 -11.23 26.66
N ILE A 179 33.18 -10.61 27.20
CA ILE A 179 33.08 -10.33 28.65
C ILE A 179 32.99 -11.64 29.45
N SER A 180 32.24 -12.64 28.97
CA SER A 180 32.03 -13.91 29.69
C SER A 180 33.24 -14.85 29.63
N SER A 181 34.02 -14.81 28.54
CA SER A 181 35.30 -15.55 28.44
C SER A 181 36.44 -14.84 29.19
N SER A 182 36.21 -13.59 29.60
CA SER A 182 37.14 -12.73 30.34
C SER A 182 37.02 -12.85 31.87
N ASP A 183 36.46 -13.94 32.41
CA ASP A 183 36.51 -14.27 33.85
C ASP A 183 37.96 -14.50 34.38
N SER A 184 38.98 -14.26 33.54
CA SER A 184 40.40 -14.15 33.91
C SER A 184 41.09 -12.87 33.40
N ALA A 185 40.36 -11.92 32.79
CA ALA A 185 40.93 -10.73 32.20
C ALA A 185 41.17 -9.62 33.24
N SER A 186 42.28 -8.92 33.05
CA SER A 186 42.71 -7.86 33.95
C SER A 186 41.78 -6.65 33.87
N SER A 187 41.67 -5.90 34.97
CA SER A 187 40.85 -4.67 35.05
C SER A 187 41.19 -3.63 33.97
N GLN A 188 42.38 -3.70 33.36
CA GLN A 188 42.78 -2.86 32.23
C GLN A 188 42.07 -3.19 30.91
N ASP A 189 41.76 -4.46 30.65
CA ASP A 189 41.12 -4.90 29.40
C ASP A 189 39.66 -4.44 29.35
N VAL A 190 38.97 -4.50 30.49
CA VAL A 190 37.61 -3.98 30.65
C VAL A 190 37.58 -2.46 30.48
N PHE A 191 38.57 -1.74 31.01
CA PHE A 191 38.65 -0.28 30.87
C PHE A 191 38.90 0.16 29.42
N TRP A 192 39.77 -0.53 28.69
CA TRP A 192 40.04 -0.24 27.28
C TRP A 192 38.80 -0.52 26.42
N PHE A 193 38.08 -1.60 26.71
CA PHE A 193 36.83 -1.93 26.04
C PHE A 193 35.75 -0.88 26.29
N MET A 194 35.54 -0.44 27.53
CA MET A 194 34.59 0.64 27.85
C MET A 194 34.95 1.94 27.13
N CYS A 195 36.22 2.32 27.06
CA CYS A 195 36.67 3.49 26.30
C CYS A 195 36.36 3.37 24.80
N LYS A 196 36.58 2.19 24.21
CA LYS A 196 36.31 1.93 22.80
C LYS A 196 34.80 1.96 22.49
N LEU A 197 33.98 1.38 23.37
CA LEU A 197 32.52 1.40 23.25
C LEU A 197 31.97 2.84 23.36
N GLN A 198 32.47 3.62 24.31
CA GLN A 198 32.11 5.03 24.50
C GLN A 198 32.46 5.87 23.25
N LEU A 199 33.60 5.61 22.62
CA LEU A 199 34.01 6.26 21.38
C LEU A 199 33.08 5.92 20.20
N HIS A 200 32.67 4.66 20.06
CA HIS A 200 31.73 4.25 19.01
C HIS A 200 30.33 4.84 19.23
N LEU A 201 29.84 4.89 20.47
CA LEU A 201 28.56 5.53 20.82
C LEU A 201 28.58 7.04 20.57
N ASN A 202 29.70 7.72 20.86
CA ASN A 202 29.88 9.14 20.56
C ASN A 202 30.03 9.43 19.07
N ALA A 203 30.58 8.50 18.28
CA ALA A 203 30.64 8.62 16.83
C ALA A 203 29.26 8.45 16.19
N ALA A 204 28.46 7.48 16.66
CA ALA A 204 27.11 7.21 16.17
C ALA A 204 26.11 8.34 16.48
N SER A 205 26.30 9.06 17.60
CA SER A 205 25.46 10.23 17.95
C SER A 205 25.81 11.49 17.15
N ARG A 206 27.02 11.58 16.56
CA ARG A 206 27.41 12.69 15.68
C ARG A 206 26.88 12.57 14.25
N THR A 207 26.64 11.35 13.77
CA THR A 207 26.11 11.12 12.41
C THR A 207 24.61 11.38 12.29
N GLN A 208 23.88 11.54 13.41
CA GLN A 208 22.46 11.94 13.41
C GLN A 208 22.22 13.46 13.33
N ASN A 209 23.27 14.28 13.35
CA ASN A 209 23.18 15.74 13.21
C ASN A 209 23.57 16.20 11.79
N ILE A 210 22.96 15.60 10.77
CA ILE A 210 23.01 16.18 9.40
C ILE A 210 21.79 17.10 9.28
N PRO A 211 21.96 18.42 9.18
CA PRO A 211 20.84 19.32 8.92
C PRO A 211 20.34 19.04 7.49
N TRP A 212 19.09 18.58 7.38
CA TRP A 212 18.40 18.49 6.11
C TRP A 212 18.08 19.92 5.64
N THR A 213 18.93 20.47 4.76
CA THR A 213 18.63 21.65 3.93
C THR A 213 18.08 21.20 2.59
#